data_AF-A0A3C0YVD9-F1
#
_entry.id   AF-A0A3C0YVD9-F1
#
_cell.length_a   1.000
_cell.length_b   1.000
_cell.length_c   1.000
_cell.angle_alpha   90.00
_cell.angle_beta   90.00
_cell.angle_gamma   90.00
#
_symmetry.space_group_name_H-M   'P 1'
#
loop_
_entity.id
_entity.type
_entity.pdbx_description
1 polymer ?
#
loop_
_entity_poly.entity_id
_entity_poly.type
_entity_poly.pdbx_seq_one_letter_code
_entity_poly.pdbx_strand_id
1 'polypeptide(L)'
;MASITLQACPRCNGAVLDYARSAEDGPMCLTCGWRDLQVSDAVQAEVDDHIGEDFVEHVYTHHQVGRGKPALSGWEREKRRRQRQGPAERELNTA
;
A
#
# COMPACT_ATOMS: atom_id res chain seq x y z
N MET A 1 -6.03 -29.24 -19.45
CA MET A 1 -7.03 -29.86 -18.55
C MET A 1 -6.56 -29.64 -17.13
N ALA A 2 -7.46 -29.25 -16.22
CA ALA A 2 -7.10 -29.11 -14.81
C ALA A 2 -6.83 -30.49 -14.20
N SER A 3 -5.70 -30.69 -13.53
CA SER A 3 -5.41 -31.92 -12.80
C SER A 3 -5.11 -31.64 -11.34
N ILE A 4 -5.48 -32.56 -10.45
CA ILE A 4 -5.16 -32.48 -9.02
C ILE A 4 -4.33 -33.71 -8.67
N THR A 5 -3.13 -33.50 -8.14
CA THR A 5 -2.24 -34.55 -7.65
C THR A 5 -2.13 -34.47 -6.13
N LEU A 6 -2.41 -35.59 -5.46
CA LEU A 6 -2.31 -35.69 -4.00
C LEU A 6 -0.85 -35.97 -3.61
N GLN A 7 -0.43 -35.51 -2.43
CA GLN A 7 0.92 -35.72 -1.91
C GLN A 7 2.04 -35.26 -2.86
N ALA A 8 1.76 -34.23 -3.65
CA ALA A 8 2.67 -33.70 -4.66
C ALA A 8 3.40 -32.42 -4.20
N CYS A 9 2.89 -31.72 -3.18
CA CYS A 9 3.50 -30.48 -2.73
C CYS A 9 4.81 -30.75 -1.97
N PRO A 10 5.96 -30.19 -2.40
CA PRO A 10 7.25 -30.42 -1.74
C PRO A 10 7.36 -29.77 -0.36
N ARG A 11 6.50 -28.80 -0.04
CA ARG A 11 6.52 -28.11 1.28
C ARG A 11 5.71 -28.81 2.36
N CYS A 12 4.53 -29.31 2.02
CA CYS A 12 3.57 -29.81 3.01
C CYS A 12 2.97 -31.17 2.67
N ASN A 13 3.42 -31.81 1.60
CA ASN A 13 2.84 -33.07 1.08
C ASN A 13 1.32 -32.99 0.82
N GLY A 14 0.83 -31.79 0.52
CA GLY A 14 -0.58 -31.50 0.22
C GLY A 14 -0.93 -31.75 -1.24
N ALA A 15 -2.20 -31.49 -1.58
CA ALA A 15 -2.69 -31.57 -2.94
C ALA A 15 -2.19 -30.38 -3.78
N VAL A 16 -1.76 -30.65 -5.01
CA VAL A 16 -1.35 -29.66 -6.01
C VAL A 16 -2.36 -29.64 -7.14
N LEU A 17 -2.85 -28.44 -7.46
CA LEU A 17 -3.70 -28.16 -8.61
C LEU A 17 -2.80 -27.66 -9.75
N ASP A 18 -2.76 -28.41 -10.82
CA ASP A 18 -2.18 -27.98 -12.10
C ASP A 18 -3.31 -27.46 -12.98
N TYR A 19 -3.41 -26.13 -13.06
CA TYR A 19 -4.43 -25.42 -13.82
C TYR A 19 -3.78 -24.54 -14.88
N ALA A 20 -3.38 -25.15 -15.99
CA ALA A 20 -2.90 -24.42 -17.16
C ALA A 20 -4.04 -23.65 -17.86
N ARG A 21 -4.34 -22.43 -17.40
CA ARG A 21 -5.07 -21.41 -18.21
C ARG A 21 -4.12 -20.65 -19.13
N SER A 22 -2.88 -20.49 -18.70
CA SER A 22 -1.77 -19.87 -19.42
C SER A 22 -0.48 -20.64 -19.07
N ALA A 23 0.59 -20.48 -19.86
CA ALA A 23 1.89 -21.07 -19.55
C ALA A 23 2.54 -20.49 -18.28
N GLU A 24 2.03 -19.34 -17.82
CA GLU A 24 2.49 -18.62 -16.62
C GLU A 24 1.79 -19.12 -15.35
N ASP A 25 0.61 -19.75 -15.49
CA ASP A 25 -0.12 -20.36 -14.38
C ASP A 25 0.47 -21.74 -14.05
N GLY A 26 1.52 -21.74 -13.23
CA GLY A 26 2.16 -22.96 -12.74
C GLY A 26 1.33 -23.72 -11.68
N PRO A 27 1.65 -25.01 -11.44
CA PRO A 27 1.04 -25.82 -10.39
C PRO A 27 1.04 -25.13 -9.03
N MET A 28 -0.08 -25.21 -8.29
CA MET A 28 -0.21 -24.61 -6.96
C MET A 28 -0.73 -25.58 -5.90
N CYS A 29 -0.16 -25.54 -4.71
CA CYS A 29 -0.65 -26.31 -3.58
C CYS A 29 -1.90 -25.66 -2.97
N LEU A 30 -2.98 -26.43 -2.86
CA LEU A 30 -4.25 -25.98 -2.25
C LEU A 30 -4.15 -25.77 -0.73
N THR A 31 -3.17 -26.40 -0.08
CA THR A 31 -3.04 -26.38 1.39
C THR A 31 -2.14 -25.26 1.88
N CYS A 32 -0.94 -25.11 1.32
CA CYS A 32 0.06 -24.13 1.81
C CYS A 32 0.34 -22.98 0.82
N GLY A 33 -0.30 -22.98 -0.36
CA GLY A 33 -0.11 -21.94 -1.36
C GLY A 33 1.23 -21.96 -2.07
N TRP A 34 2.06 -23.01 -1.88
CA TRP A 34 3.26 -23.22 -2.70
C TRP A 34 2.91 -23.18 -4.20
N ARG A 35 3.76 -22.57 -5.01
CA ARG A 35 3.61 -22.50 -6.46
C ARG A 35 4.91 -22.91 -7.11
N ASP A 36 4.79 -23.69 -8.19
CA ASP A 36 5.89 -23.93 -9.11
C ASP A 36 5.94 -22.76 -10.10
N LEU A 37 6.48 -21.64 -9.64
CA LEU A 37 6.76 -20.49 -10.49
C LEU A 37 8.08 -20.77 -11.20
N GLN A 38 8.00 -20.98 -12.51
CA GLN A 38 9.19 -20.99 -13.37
C GLN A 38 9.67 -19.54 -13.49
N VAL A 39 10.59 -19.15 -12.61
CA VAL A 39 11.27 -17.86 -12.66
C VAL A 39 12.26 -17.90 -13.83
N SER A 40 12.34 -16.85 -14.64
CA SER A 40 13.31 -16.81 -15.74
C SER A 40 14.73 -16.72 -15.20
N ASP A 41 15.69 -17.33 -15.92
CA ASP A 41 17.10 -17.33 -15.53
C ASP A 41 17.65 -15.90 -15.32
N ALA A 42 17.15 -14.93 -16.08
CA ALA A 42 17.53 -13.53 -15.94
C ALA A 42 17.09 -12.94 -14.58
N VAL A 43 15.87 -13.24 -14.12
CA VAL A 43 15.37 -12.78 -12.82
C VAL A 43 16.08 -13.53 -11.69
N GLN A 44 16.35 -14.83 -11.85
CA GLN A 44 17.11 -15.58 -10.85
C GLN A 44 18.53 -15.03 -10.71
N ALA A 45 19.19 -14.67 -11.83
CA ALA A 45 20.51 -14.05 -11.81
C ALA A 45 20.52 -12.68 -11.09
N GLU A 46 19.50 -11.85 -11.30
CA GLU A 46 19.34 -10.57 -10.60
C GLU A 46 19.15 -10.77 -9.09
N VAL A 47 18.34 -11.76 -8.69
CA VAL A 47 18.14 -12.12 -7.28
C VAL A 47 19.45 -12.60 -6.66
N ASP A 48 20.15 -13.51 -7.32
CA ASP A 48 21.42 -14.05 -6.82
C ASP A 48 22.49 -12.98 -6.65
N ASP A 49 22.54 -11.99 -7.56
CA ASP A 49 23.43 -10.82 -7.48
C ASP A 49 23.11 -9.94 -6.26
N HIS A 50 21.83 -9.79 -5.91
CA HIS A 50 21.38 -8.96 -4.78
C HIS A 50 21.31 -9.71 -3.43
N ILE A 51 21.45 -11.05 -3.39
CA ILE A 51 21.44 -11.80 -2.13
C ILE A 51 22.69 -11.44 -1.32
N GLY A 52 22.47 -10.85 -0.15
CA GLY A 52 23.54 -10.46 0.79
C GLY A 52 23.95 -8.99 0.69
N GLU A 53 23.36 -8.23 -0.23
CA GLU A 53 23.45 -6.77 -0.18
C GLU A 53 22.55 -6.22 0.93
N ASP A 54 23.01 -5.15 1.59
CA ASP A 54 22.20 -4.44 2.57
C ASP A 54 20.97 -3.85 1.86
N PHE A 55 19.76 -4.22 2.31
CA PHE A 55 18.52 -3.63 1.79
C PHE A 55 18.52 -2.13 2.07
N VAL A 56 18.90 -1.33 1.09
CA VAL A 56 18.77 0.11 1.15
C VAL A 56 17.31 0.44 0.87
N GLU A 57 16.54 0.57 1.96
CA GLU A 57 15.18 1.04 1.91
C GLU A 57 15.18 2.49 1.37
N HIS A 58 15.11 2.65 0.05
CA HIS A 58 14.82 3.94 -0.61
C HIS A 58 13.34 4.31 -0.42
N VAL A 59 12.82 4.17 0.80
CA VAL A 59 11.59 4.83 1.16
C VAL A 59 11.98 6.30 1.34
N TYR A 60 11.68 7.08 0.31
CA TYR A 60 11.48 8.52 0.47
C TYR A 60 10.27 8.66 1.41
N THR A 61 10.53 8.51 2.72
CA THR A 61 9.51 8.70 3.75
C THR A 61 9.27 10.19 3.75
N HIS A 62 8.21 10.64 3.08
CA HIS A 62 7.71 11.99 3.26
C HIS A 62 7.36 12.11 4.75
N HIS A 63 8.31 12.62 5.54
CA HIS A 63 8.27 12.49 7.00
C HIS A 63 7.05 13.19 7.62
N GLN A 64 6.32 14.01 6.87
CA GLN A 64 5.05 14.59 7.25
C GLN A 64 4.27 14.93 5.99
N VAL A 65 3.10 14.32 5.79
CA VAL A 65 2.04 14.94 5.00
C VAL A 65 1.75 16.26 5.71
N GLY A 66 2.08 17.39 5.08
CA GLY A 66 1.91 18.71 5.67
C GLY A 66 0.49 18.84 6.23
N ARG A 67 0.37 18.77 7.56
CA ARG A 67 -0.90 19.03 8.24
C ARG A 67 -1.22 20.47 7.85
N GLY A 68 -2.28 20.66 7.05
CA GLY A 68 -2.71 21.99 6.65
C GLY A 68 -2.84 22.92 7.85
N LYS A 69 -2.94 24.24 7.62
CA LYS A 69 -2.98 25.23 8.69
C LYS A 69 -3.96 24.79 9.79
N PRO A 70 -3.54 24.77 11.07
CA PRO A 70 -4.42 24.34 12.16
C PRO A 70 -5.71 25.14 12.15
N ALA A 71 -6.81 24.50 12.54
CA ALA A 71 -8.10 25.17 12.62
C ALA A 71 -7.98 26.39 13.53
N LEU A 72 -8.52 27.53 13.09
CA LEU A 72 -8.52 28.76 13.88
C LEU A 72 -9.19 28.49 15.23
N SER A 73 -8.56 28.98 16.29
CA SER A 73 -9.16 29.02 17.62
C SER A 73 -10.48 29.81 17.59
N GLY A 74 -11.37 29.55 18.56
CA GLY A 74 -12.64 30.27 18.65
C GLY A 74 -12.45 31.80 18.69
N TRP A 75 -11.39 32.27 19.36
CA TRP A 75 -11.06 33.69 19.45
C TRP A 75 -10.54 34.28 18.13
N GLU A 76 -9.75 33.53 17.35
CA GLU A 76 -9.28 33.99 16.04
C GLU A 76 -10.42 34.06 15.02
N ARG A 77 -11.38 33.14 15.09
CA ARG A 77 -12.61 33.22 14.28
C ARG A 77 -13.41 34.48 14.64
N GLU A 78 -13.55 34.77 15.93
CA GLU A 78 -14.26 35.95 16.41
C GLU A 78 -13.58 37.25 15.98
N LYS A 79 -12.24 37.33 16.09
CA LYS A 79 -11.47 38.49 15.61
C LYS A 79 -11.67 38.71 14.10
N ARG A 80 -11.62 37.64 13.30
CA ARG A 80 -11.90 37.73 11.85
C ARG A 80 -13.35 38.14 11.55
N ARG A 81 -14.33 37.67 12.32
CA ARG A 81 -15.73 38.09 12.18
C ARG A 81 -15.86 39.60 12.39
N ARG A 82 -15.29 40.13 13.47
CA ARG A 82 -15.32 41.56 13.78
C ARG A 82 -14.62 42.42 12.73
N GLN A 83 -13.51 41.94 12.17
CA GLN A 83 -12.82 42.63 11.07
C GLN A 83 -13.67 42.70 9.80
N ARG A 84 -14.48 41.66 9.52
CA ARG A 84 -15.40 41.65 8.37
C ARG A 84 -16.62 42.56 8.57
N GLN A 85 -17.10 42.68 9.80
CA GLN A 85 -18.27 43.51 10.12
C GLN A 85 -18.01 45.02 10.03
N GLY A 86 -16.73 45.43 10.01
CA GLY A 86 -16.35 46.84 9.90
C GLY A 86 -16.94 47.72 11.03
N PRO A 87 -16.56 49.00 11.10
CA PRO A 87 -17.14 49.93 12.06
C PRO A 87 -18.62 50.29 11.75
N ALA A 88 -19.14 49.95 10.57
CA ALA A 88 -20.47 50.38 10.10
C ALA A 88 -21.65 49.67 10.79
N GLU A 89 -21.50 48.43 11.28
CA GLU A 89 -22.59 47.72 11.98
C GLU A 89 -22.75 48.13 13.47
N ARG A 90 -21.82 48.91 14.01
CA ARG A 90 -21.86 49.34 15.42
C ARG A 90 -22.80 50.52 15.69
N GLU A 91 -23.05 51.37 14.69
CA GLU A 91 -23.94 52.53 14.85
C GLU A 91 -25.43 52.16 14.71
N LEU A 92 -25.77 51.07 14.02
CA LEU A 92 -27.16 50.64 13.81
C LEU A 92 -27.79 49.88 14.99
N ASN A 93 -27.00 49.45 15.98
CA ASN A 93 -27.50 48.75 17.18
C ASN A 93 -27.51 49.62 18.45
N THR A 94 -27.40 50.94 18.30
CA THR A 94 -27.44 51.88 19.44
C THR A 94 -28.48 53.00 19.24
N ALA A 95 -29.54 52.73 18.48
CA ALA A 95 -30.72 53.59 18.35
C ALA A 95 -31.96 52.88 18.91
#